data_AF-I3XG15-F1
#
_entry.id   AF-I3XG15-F1
#
_cell.length_a   1.000
_cell.length_b   1.000
_cell.length_c   1.000
_cell.angle_alpha   90.00
_cell.angle_beta   90.00
_cell.angle_gamma   90.00
#
_symmetry.space_group_name_H-M   'P 1'
#
loop_
_entity.id
_entity.type
_entity.pdbx_description
1 polymer ?
#
loop_
_entity_poly.entity_id
_entity_poly.type
_entity_poly.pdbx_seq_one_letter_code
_entity_poly.pdbx_strand_id
1 'polypeptide(L)' 'MSQLIASHHSDYRGYGLEASHYASGWRVHIIPGPRSLPTDPDHVLADTQEEALTKARAIVDRHLQG' A
#
# COMPACT_ATOMS: atom_id res chain seq x y z
N MET A 1 -8.56 19.60 -5.18
CA MET A 1 -8.38 18.87 -3.90
C MET A 1 -8.89 17.46 -4.12
N SER A 2 -8.04 16.43 -4.01
CA SER A 2 -8.50 15.04 -4.09
C SER A 2 -9.17 14.68 -2.77
N GLN A 3 -10.49 14.55 -2.76
CA GLN A 3 -11.24 14.18 -1.57
C GLN A 3 -11.02 12.69 -1.26
N LEU A 4 -10.59 12.39 -0.02
CA LEU A 4 -10.54 11.02 0.48
C LEU A 4 -11.98 10.56 0.72
N ILE A 5 -12.36 9.46 0.08
CA ILE A 5 -13.69 8.86 0.16
C ILE A 5 -13.74 7.84 1.29
N ALA A 6 -12.74 6.98 1.36
CA ALA A 6 -12.61 5.94 2.37
C ALA A 6 -11.13 5.61 2.61
N SER A 7 -10.80 5.11 3.80
CA SER A 7 -9.48 4.56 4.07
C SER A 7 -9.59 3.24 4.85
N HIS A 8 -8.64 2.34 4.62
CA HIS A 8 -8.56 1.04 5.25
C HIS A 8 -7.11 0.72 5.56
N HIS A 9 -6.82 0.35 6.80
CA HIS A 9 -5.51 -0.10 7.24
C HIS A 9 -5.50 -1.62 7.38
N SER A 10 -4.42 -2.27 6.93
CA SER A 10 -4.19 -3.69 7.15
C SER A 10 -2.70 -4.01 7.26
N ASP A 11 -2.34 -4.92 8.15
CA ASP A 11 -0.97 -5.41 8.25
C ASP A 11 -0.66 -6.52 7.23
N TYR A 12 0.54 -6.51 6.68
CA TYR A 12 1.06 -7.54 5.79
C TYR A 12 2.56 -7.76 6.01
N ARG A 13 2.94 -8.96 6.49
CA ARG A 13 4.35 -9.38 6.70
C ARG A 13 5.22 -8.36 7.48
N GLY A 14 4.63 -7.68 8.46
CA GLY A 14 5.32 -6.65 9.26
C GLY A 14 5.39 -5.27 8.61
N TYR A 15 4.59 -5.04 7.57
CA TYR A 15 4.34 -3.73 6.96
C TYR A 15 2.88 -3.35 7.16
N GLY A 16 2.61 -2.09 7.46
CA GLY A 16 1.26 -1.52 7.39
C GLY A 16 0.92 -1.18 5.95
N LEU A 17 -0.26 -1.56 5.48
CA LEU A 17 -0.82 -1.18 4.19
C LEU A 17 -2.00 -0.25 4.41
N GLU A 18 -1.84 1.02 4.04
CA GLU A 18 -2.89 2.03 4.14
C GLU A 18 -3.51 2.28 2.77
N ALA A 19 -4.67 1.68 2.52
CA ALA A 19 -5.46 1.88 1.33
C ALA A 19 -6.34 3.12 1.49
N SER A 20 -6.22 4.07 0.57
CA SER A 20 -6.99 5.31 0.50
C SER A 20 -7.72 5.40 -0.84
N HIS A 21 -9.03 5.59 -0.80
CA HIS A 21 -9.88 5.75 -1.97
C HIS A 21 -10.06 7.24 -2.29
N TYR A 22 -9.71 7.62 -3.51
CA TYR A 22 -9.90 8.96 -4.06
C TYR A 22 -10.79 8.89 -5.29
N ALA A 23 -11.29 10.05 -5.74
CA ALA A 23 -12.02 10.15 -7.01
C ALA A 23 -11.20 9.66 -8.22
N SER A 24 -9.87 9.65 -8.12
CA SER A 24 -8.94 9.16 -9.14
C SER A 24 -8.57 7.68 -9.00
N GLY A 25 -9.23 6.93 -8.11
CA GLY A 25 -8.92 5.52 -7.82
C GLY A 25 -8.31 5.29 -6.44
N TRP A 26 -7.61 4.18 -6.28
CA TRP A 26 -7.05 3.73 -5.01
C TRP A 26 -5.55 3.97 -4.93
N ARG A 27 -5.10 4.44 -3.77
CA ARG A 27 -3.70 4.53 -3.39
C ARG A 27 -3.45 3.62 -2.21
N VAL A 28 -2.39 2.82 -2.23
CA VAL A 28 -1.96 2.07 -1.04
C VAL A 28 -0.56 2.53 -0.66
N HIS A 29 -0.40 3.04 0.55
CA HIS A 29 0.90 3.32 1.16
C HIS A 29 1.42 2.08 1.89
N ILE A 30 2.72 1.81 1.74
CA ILE A 30 3.44 0.72 2.38
C ILE A 30 4.30 1.32 3.50
N ILE A 31 3.89 1.09 4.73
CA ILE A 31 4.51 1.65 5.93
C ILE A 31 5.38 0.56 6.56
N PRO A 32 6.72 0.75 6.64
CA PRO A 32 7.57 -0.22 7.29
C PRO A 32 7.24 -0.31 8.79
N GLY A 33 7.11 -1.53 9.29
CA GLY A 33 7.03 -1.76 10.73
C GLY A 33 8.36 -1.48 11.44
N PRO A 34 8.40 -1.56 12.79
CA PRO A 34 9.55 -1.13 13.60
C PRO A 34 10.90 -1.79 13.30
N ARG A 35 10.90 -2.94 12.60
CA ARG A 35 12.10 -3.70 12.23
C ARG A 35 12.24 -3.92 10.72
N SER A 36 11.40 -3.26 9.94
CA SER A 36 11.35 -3.39 8.49
C SER A 36 12.03 -2.20 7.83
N LEU A 37 12.68 -2.41 6.68
CA LEU A 37 13.23 -1.33 5.89
C LEU A 37 12.13 -0.73 4.99
N PRO A 38 12.23 0.55 4.61
CA PRO A 38 11.32 1.14 3.63
C PRO A 38 11.39 0.40 2.29
N THR A 39 10.23 0.22 1.63
CA THR A 39 10.17 -0.30 0.27
C THR A 39 10.34 0.83 -0.74
N ASP A 40 10.86 0.52 -1.93
CA ASP A 40 10.84 1.40 -3.09
C ASP A 40 10.15 0.68 -4.26
N PRO A 41 8.97 1.14 -4.73
CA PRO A 41 8.24 2.32 -4.24
C PRO A 41 7.56 2.08 -2.87
N ASP A 42 7.27 3.17 -2.16
CA ASP A 42 6.58 3.19 -0.86
C ASP A 42 5.05 3.30 -0.98
N HIS A 43 4.53 3.46 -2.20
CA HIS A 43 3.12 3.48 -2.48
C HIS A 43 2.80 3.00 -3.90
N VAL A 44 1.55 2.63 -4.13
CA VAL A 44 1.03 2.22 -5.43
C VAL A 44 -0.32 2.85 -5.73
N LEU A 45 -0.63 2.96 -7.01
CA LEU A 45 -1.91 3.42 -7.53
C LEU A 45 -2.59 2.32 -8.36
N ALA A 46 -3.90 2.22 -8.27
CA ALA A 46 -4.72 1.38 -9.14
C ALA A 46 -6.17 1.85 -9.19
N ASP A 47 -6.95 1.35 -10.15
CA ASP A 47 -8.36 1.71 -10.29
C ASP A 47 -9.24 1.04 -9.22
N THR A 48 -8.80 -0.11 -8.69
CA THR A 48 -9.53 -0.87 -7.66
C THR A 48 -8.70 -1.08 -6.40
N GLN A 49 -9.39 -1.25 -5.27
CA GLN A 49 -8.75 -1.54 -3.97
C GLN A 49 -7.93 -2.83 -4.02
N GLU A 50 -8.51 -3.87 -4.61
CA GLU A 50 -7.90 -5.20 -4.68
C GLU A 50 -6.62 -5.17 -5.51
N GLU A 51 -6.62 -4.49 -6.65
CA GLU A 51 -5.43 -4.32 -7.48
C GLU A 51 -4.35 -3.52 -6.75
N ALA A 52 -4.70 -2.41 -6.09
CA ALA A 52 -3.74 -1.62 -5.34
C ALA A 52 -3.10 -2.43 -4.19
N LEU A 53 -3.92 -3.18 -3.43
CA LEU A 53 -3.42 -4.05 -2.36
C LEU A 53 -2.54 -5.17 -2.91
N THR A 54 -2.91 -5.78 -4.05
CA THR A 54 -2.14 -6.84 -4.69
C THR A 54 -0.77 -6.33 -5.12
N LYS A 55 -0.70 -5.15 -5.76
CA LYS A 55 0.56 -4.51 -6.13
C LYS A 55 1.42 -4.17 -4.91
N ALA A 56 0.82 -3.62 -3.85
CA ALA A 56 1.54 -3.29 -2.62
C ALA A 56 2.14 -4.54 -1.95
N ARG A 57 1.38 -5.64 -1.88
CA ARG A 57 1.86 -6.92 -1.36
C ARG A 57 3.01 -7.48 -2.20
N ALA A 58 2.91 -7.40 -3.52
CA ALA A 58 3.98 -7.84 -4.42
C ALA A 58 5.29 -7.07 -4.22
N ILE A 59 5.22 -5.77 -3.94
CA ILE A 59 6.39 -4.95 -3.59
C ILE A 59 7.01 -5.42 -2.27
N VAL A 60 6.19 -5.61 -1.23
CA VAL A 60 6.66 -6.14 0.06
C VAL A 60 7.31 -7.51 -0.11
N ASP A 61 6.67 -8.42 -0.86
CA ASP A 61 7.20 -9.75 -1.13
C ASP A 61 8.55 -9.68 -1.85
N ARG A 62 8.66 -8.86 -2.90
CA ARG A 62 9.92 -8.65 -3.64
C ARG A 62 11.01 -8.05 -2.74
N HIS A 63 10.65 -7.09 -1.89
CA HIS A 63 11.60 -6.45 -0.98
C HIS A 63 12.13 -7.42 0.07
N LEU A 64 11.28 -8.30 0.60
CA LEU A 64 11.67 -9.34 1.55
C LEU A 64 12.46 -10.49 0.91
N GLN A 65 12.35 -10.67 -0.41
CA GLN A 65 13.09 -11.69 -1.16
C GLN A 65 14.56 -11.32 -1.42
N GLY A 66 14.95 -10.04 -1.22
CA GLY A 66 16.33 -9.54 -1.13
C GLY A 66 17.35 -10.25 -2.02
#